data_AF-A0A7G9P4K9-F1
#
_entry.id   AF-A0A7G9P4K9-F1
#
_cell.length_a   1.000
_cell.length_b   1.000
_cell.length_c   1.000
_cell.angle_alpha   90.00
_cell.angle_beta   90.00
_cell.angle_gamma   90.00
#
_symmetry.space_group_name_H-M   'P 1'
#
loop_
_entity.id
_entity.type
_entity.pdbx_description
1 polymer ?
#
loop_
_entity_poly.entity_id
_entity_poly.type
_entity_poly.pdbx_seq_one_letter_code
_entity_poly.pdbx_strand_id
1 'polypeptide(L)'
;MVNLPSKLFVGVVLCAVFLFSAMAPAIIVDRGDYTQDSRTGLAFLDLTESLNRSVQQVETQLGTFGDFAGHRYATVDEVLSLFRNAGITSPFGTSRVAGTDAELAAIGDLQQLIGITNTFNTGVGFEGRVSSGSTNEPVTGAPNLRRSPFLEIIDWFDPTRNDLVSVSSSGPQFDSSSPGSGHWLVLNATPLGYREDAPILPTTIVGPQKNFNNVDGRGAWYDPVASDSYEFVITDGTSLFTAVGLPANSSDSDQMFTLSFDGEPGITLEAGVDYVFDTPVDSFTISGIELLEDAETFSAFLMFDQEQVSFSMIDLSEIPEPAAGLLLLVGGGVIAVRRRRIARRD
;
A
#
# COMPACT_ATOMS: atom_id res chain seq x y z
N MET A 1 33.35 -53.50 9.91
CA MET A 1 32.19 -52.89 10.58
C MET A 1 32.73 -52.06 11.74
N VAL A 2 32.77 -50.73 11.58
CA VAL A 2 33.30 -49.81 12.60
C VAL A 2 32.11 -49.22 13.34
N ASN A 3 31.97 -49.58 14.62
CA ASN A 3 30.93 -49.07 15.50
C ASN A 3 31.27 -47.63 15.88
N LEU A 4 30.57 -46.65 15.30
CA LEU A 4 30.62 -45.28 15.80
C LEU A 4 29.84 -45.20 17.13
N PRO A 5 30.40 -44.53 18.16
CA PRO A 5 29.75 -44.41 19.46
C PRO A 5 28.50 -43.51 19.36
N SER A 6 27.36 -44.04 19.80
CA SER A 6 26.02 -43.43 19.76
C SER A 6 25.89 -42.06 20.46
N LYS A 7 26.87 -41.68 21.28
CA LYS A 7 26.91 -40.37 21.96
C LYS A 7 27.42 -39.23 21.08
N LEU A 8 28.09 -39.53 19.95
CA LEU A 8 28.60 -38.51 19.03
C LEU A 8 27.50 -37.96 18.09
N PHE A 9 26.43 -38.72 17.85
CA PHE A 9 25.34 -38.31 16.96
C PHE A 9 24.39 -37.28 17.60
N VAL A 10 24.24 -37.30 18.93
CA VAL A 10 23.37 -36.36 19.67
C VAL A 10 24.01 -34.96 19.78
N GLY A 11 25.35 -34.87 19.85
CA GLY A 11 26.05 -33.59 19.90
C GLY A 11 26.03 -32.81 18.59
N VAL A 12 26.05 -33.49 17.44
CA VAL A 12 26.04 -32.84 16.12
C VAL A 12 24.64 -32.34 15.76
N VAL A 13 23.57 -33.04 16.17
CA VAL A 13 22.18 -32.59 15.97
C VAL A 13 21.84 -31.39 16.88
N LEU A 14 22.41 -31.30 18.09
CA LEU A 14 22.17 -30.16 18.99
C LEU A 14 22.87 -28.87 18.52
N CYS A 15 23.98 -28.98 17.78
CA CYS A 15 24.73 -27.82 17.26
C CYS A 15 24.12 -27.23 15.97
N ALA A 16 23.34 -28.01 15.22
CA ALA A 16 22.67 -27.53 14.00
C ALA A 16 21.37 -26.77 14.28
N VAL A 17 20.78 -26.90 15.48
CA VAL A 17 19.47 -26.30 15.82
C VAL A 17 19.59 -24.83 16.30
N PHE A 18 20.80 -24.35 16.62
CA PHE A 18 21.05 -22.96 17.07
C PHE A 18 21.65 -22.02 16.00
N LEU A 19 21.74 -22.46 14.75
CA LEU A 19 22.20 -21.61 13.63
C LEU A 19 21.06 -21.00 12.82
N PHE A 20 19.84 -20.97 13.36
CA PHE A 20 18.88 -19.97 12.94
C PHE A 20 19.28 -18.65 13.60
N SER A 21 20.33 -18.02 13.06
CA SER A 21 20.51 -16.59 13.21
C SER A 21 19.21 -15.97 12.75
N ALA A 22 18.38 -15.54 13.69
CA ALA A 22 17.25 -14.68 13.39
C ALA A 22 17.86 -13.49 12.65
N MET A 23 17.70 -13.46 11.32
CA MET A 23 17.97 -12.25 10.58
C MET A 23 17.14 -11.20 11.28
N ALA A 24 17.79 -10.18 11.85
CA ALA A 24 17.06 -9.05 12.37
C ALA A 24 16.15 -8.60 11.21
N PRO A 25 14.82 -8.59 11.40
CA PRO A 25 13.91 -8.20 10.33
C PRO A 25 14.38 -6.85 9.81
N ALA A 26 14.49 -6.72 8.48
CA ALA A 26 14.82 -5.45 7.85
C ALA A 26 13.84 -4.40 8.38
N ILE A 27 14.36 -3.40 9.09
CA ILE A 27 13.51 -2.47 9.84
C ILE A 27 12.74 -1.59 8.86
N ILE A 28 13.40 -1.20 7.77
CA ILE A 28 12.85 -0.40 6.68
C ILE A 28 12.81 -1.25 5.40
N VAL A 29 11.68 -1.27 4.71
CA VAL A 29 11.44 -2.11 3.52
C VAL A 29 10.87 -1.25 2.38
N ASP A 30 11.47 -1.36 1.20
CA ASP A 30 10.93 -0.78 -0.04
C ASP A 30 9.72 -1.57 -0.54
N ARG A 31 8.66 -0.87 -0.92
CA ARG A 31 7.45 -1.45 -1.55
C ARG A 31 7.15 -0.86 -2.93
N GLY A 32 8.06 -0.05 -3.48
CA GLY A 32 7.92 0.62 -4.76
C GLY A 32 7.38 2.04 -4.60
N ASP A 33 6.09 2.18 -4.33
CA ASP A 33 5.40 3.46 -4.14
C ASP A 33 5.46 4.00 -2.69
N TYR A 34 5.98 3.20 -1.75
CA TYR A 34 6.21 3.63 -0.38
C TYR A 34 7.34 2.86 0.31
N THR A 35 7.89 3.47 1.36
CA THR A 35 8.81 2.87 2.30
C THR A 35 8.07 2.44 3.57
N GLN A 36 8.11 1.16 3.91
CA GLN A 36 7.52 0.61 5.13
C GLN A 36 8.52 0.57 6.28
N ASP A 37 8.22 1.26 7.38
CA ASP A 37 8.90 1.11 8.67
C ASP A 37 8.21 0.01 9.49
N SER A 38 8.73 -1.20 9.43
CA SER A 38 8.18 -2.38 10.10
C SER A 38 8.17 -2.27 11.64
N ARG A 39 8.94 -1.34 12.22
CA ARG A 39 8.96 -1.13 13.67
C ARG A 39 7.80 -0.25 14.14
N THR A 40 7.45 0.78 13.38
CA THR A 40 6.33 1.68 13.72
C THR A 40 5.02 1.24 13.08
N GLY A 41 5.09 0.41 12.04
CA GLY A 41 3.96 0.05 11.19
C GLY A 41 3.65 1.11 10.13
N LEU A 42 4.37 2.24 10.12
CA LEU A 42 4.10 3.34 9.20
C LEU A 42 4.58 3.04 7.78
N ALA A 43 3.79 3.44 6.80
CA ALA A 43 4.17 3.43 5.38
C ALA A 43 4.32 4.87 4.90
N PHE A 44 5.55 5.27 4.59
CA PHE A 44 5.89 6.59 4.08
C PHE A 44 5.81 6.58 2.56
N LEU A 45 4.95 7.40 1.98
CA LEU A 45 4.85 7.54 0.52
C LEU A 45 6.23 7.88 -0.06
N ASP A 46 6.58 7.25 -1.18
CA ASP A 46 7.79 7.60 -1.91
C ASP A 46 7.73 9.08 -2.30
N LEU A 47 8.82 9.82 -2.08
CA LEU A 47 8.82 11.27 -2.29
C LEU A 47 8.59 11.62 -3.76
N THR A 48 8.87 10.70 -4.69
CA THR A 48 8.64 10.90 -6.13
C THR A 48 7.16 11.01 -6.49
N GLU A 49 6.28 10.34 -5.75
CA GLU A 49 4.82 10.33 -5.98
C GLU A 49 4.17 11.71 -5.79
N SER A 50 4.80 12.56 -4.98
CA SER A 50 4.32 13.89 -4.66
C SER A 50 5.23 15.02 -5.17
N LEU A 51 6.17 14.70 -6.08
CA LEU A 51 7.02 15.70 -6.74
C LEU A 51 6.19 16.70 -7.55
N ASN A 52 6.70 17.94 -7.64
CA ASN A 52 6.10 19.04 -8.39
C ASN A 52 4.67 19.41 -7.95
N ARG A 53 4.26 19.03 -6.74
CA ARG A 53 2.95 19.39 -6.17
C ARG A 53 3.10 20.43 -5.07
N SER A 54 2.20 21.40 -5.05
CA SER A 54 2.07 22.33 -3.93
C SER A 54 1.44 21.66 -2.71
N VAL A 55 1.63 22.23 -1.52
CA VAL A 55 0.96 21.77 -0.29
C VAL A 55 -0.56 21.77 -0.47
N GLN A 56 -1.12 22.81 -1.12
CA GLN A 56 -2.56 22.91 -1.36
C GLN A 56 -3.04 21.82 -2.34
N GLN A 57 -2.28 21.53 -3.40
CA GLN A 57 -2.58 20.43 -4.31
C GLN A 57 -2.58 19.11 -3.56
N VAL A 58 -1.53 18.82 -2.77
CA VAL A 58 -1.48 17.59 -1.96
C VAL A 58 -2.65 17.52 -0.98
N GLU A 59 -2.95 18.60 -0.25
CA GLU A 59 -4.08 18.63 0.70
C GLU A 59 -5.42 18.31 0.03
N THR A 60 -5.65 18.80 -1.20
CA THR A 60 -6.85 18.46 -1.97
C THR A 60 -6.89 17.00 -2.42
N GLN A 61 -5.73 16.33 -2.45
CA GLN A 61 -5.54 14.95 -2.87
C GLN A 61 -5.41 13.96 -1.69
N LEU A 62 -5.39 14.44 -0.43
CA LEU A 62 -5.48 13.58 0.77
C LEU A 62 -6.91 13.10 1.01
N GLY A 63 -7.87 13.77 0.38
CA GLY A 63 -9.27 13.39 0.42
C GLY A 63 -9.49 12.02 -0.19
N THR A 64 -10.67 11.51 0.08
CA THR A 64 -11.23 10.39 -0.66
C THR A 64 -11.09 10.59 -2.18
N PHE A 65 -10.63 9.56 -2.90
CA PHE A 65 -10.37 9.57 -4.36
C PHE A 65 -9.23 10.47 -4.83
N GLY A 66 -8.55 11.15 -3.91
CA GLY A 66 -7.33 11.84 -4.27
C GLY A 66 -6.18 10.86 -4.48
N ASP A 67 -5.18 11.29 -5.24
CA ASP A 67 -3.96 10.50 -5.51
C ASP A 67 -3.26 10.02 -4.22
N PHE A 68 -3.50 10.69 -3.10
CA PHE A 68 -2.93 10.38 -1.79
C PHE A 68 -4.00 9.99 -0.78
N ALA A 69 -5.13 9.44 -1.23
CA ALA A 69 -6.22 9.01 -0.37
C ALA A 69 -5.69 8.10 0.76
N GLY A 70 -6.19 8.34 1.97
CA GLY A 70 -5.77 7.62 3.18
C GLY A 70 -4.50 8.16 3.84
N HIS A 71 -3.63 8.84 3.08
CA HIS A 71 -2.42 9.42 3.64
C HIS A 71 -2.74 10.63 4.50
N ARG A 72 -1.80 10.96 5.37
CA ARG A 72 -1.72 12.24 6.05
C ARG A 72 -0.29 12.73 6.02
N TYR A 73 -0.09 14.01 6.30
CA TYR A 73 1.26 14.49 6.57
C TYR A 73 1.86 13.75 7.79
N ALA A 74 3.10 13.30 7.64
CA ALA A 74 3.88 12.76 8.73
C ALA A 74 4.20 13.86 9.74
N THR A 75 4.20 13.51 11.02
CA THR A 75 4.71 14.40 12.06
C THR A 75 6.24 14.40 12.04
N VAL A 76 6.84 15.42 12.65
CA VAL A 76 8.31 15.50 12.80
C VAL A 76 8.86 14.26 13.52
N ASP A 77 8.17 13.80 14.57
CA ASP A 77 8.61 12.65 15.36
C ASP A 77 8.56 11.34 14.58
N GLU A 78 7.63 11.20 13.64
CA GLU A 78 7.49 10.02 12.78
C GLU A 78 8.61 9.93 11.75
N VAL A 79 8.91 11.03 11.06
CA VAL A 79 10.06 11.07 10.13
C VAL A 79 11.37 10.86 10.90
N LEU A 80 11.49 11.41 12.10
CA LEU A 80 12.63 11.15 12.97
C LEU A 80 12.73 9.69 13.40
N SER A 81 11.59 9.05 13.67
CA SER A 81 11.55 7.63 13.97
C SER A 81 12.03 6.81 12.79
N LEU A 82 11.55 7.13 11.57
CA LEU A 82 12.03 6.51 10.33
C LEU A 82 13.56 6.61 10.21
N PHE A 83 14.14 7.79 10.44
CA PHE A 83 15.59 7.99 10.35
C PHE A 83 16.35 7.13 11.37
N ARG A 84 15.92 7.14 12.63
CA ARG A 84 16.53 6.29 13.68
C ARG A 84 16.40 4.81 13.37
N ASN A 85 15.27 4.41 12.80
CA ASN A 85 14.98 3.03 12.42
C ASN A 85 15.79 2.58 11.20
N ALA A 86 16.15 3.51 10.31
CA ALA A 86 17.12 3.30 9.23
C ALA A 86 18.59 3.22 9.73
N GLY A 87 18.86 3.51 11.00
CA GLY A 87 20.22 3.48 11.58
C GLY A 87 20.87 4.86 11.74
N ILE A 88 20.13 5.94 11.49
CA ILE A 88 20.61 7.32 11.64
C ILE A 88 20.39 7.76 13.10
N THR A 89 21.41 7.61 13.94
CA THR A 89 21.23 7.72 15.40
C THR A 89 21.21 9.16 15.91
N SER A 90 21.86 10.07 15.20
CA SER A 90 21.90 11.50 15.54
C SER A 90 21.36 12.36 14.40
N PRO A 91 20.05 12.26 14.07
CA PRO A 91 19.49 12.98 12.93
C PRO A 91 19.52 14.50 13.11
N PHE A 92 19.70 15.01 14.34
CA PHE A 92 19.79 16.45 14.61
C PHE A 92 20.89 16.78 15.63
N GLY A 93 21.72 17.77 15.30
CA GLY A 93 22.69 18.36 16.21
C GLY A 93 23.02 19.79 15.78
N THR A 94 23.18 20.70 16.73
CA THR A 94 23.66 22.07 16.48
C THR A 94 25.16 22.14 16.21
N SER A 95 25.87 21.03 16.44
CA SER A 95 27.25 20.84 16.02
C SER A 95 27.29 19.89 14.84
N ARG A 96 28.02 20.30 13.80
CA ARG A 96 28.41 19.45 12.67
C ARG A 96 29.27 18.31 13.20
N VAL A 97 28.63 17.21 13.57
CA VAL A 97 29.33 15.96 13.89
C VAL A 97 29.43 15.19 12.59
N ALA A 98 30.65 14.81 12.21
CA ALA A 98 30.83 13.87 11.12
C ALA A 98 30.09 12.58 11.50
N GLY A 99 29.07 12.21 10.73
CA GLY A 99 28.41 10.93 10.93
C GLY A 99 29.39 9.78 10.75
N THR A 100 29.12 8.66 11.38
CA THR A 100 29.95 7.46 11.17
C THR A 100 29.79 6.93 9.75
N ASP A 101 30.75 6.15 9.24
CA ASP A 101 30.63 5.46 7.93
C ASP A 101 29.35 4.61 7.84
N ALA A 102 28.90 4.06 8.97
CA ALA A 102 27.65 3.31 9.05
C ALA A 102 26.41 4.20 8.88
N GLU A 103 26.41 5.40 9.47
CA GLU A 103 25.33 6.38 9.29
C GLU A 103 25.31 6.94 7.85
N LEU A 104 26.49 7.12 7.23
CA LEU A 104 26.61 7.47 5.81
C LEU A 104 25.97 6.42 4.91
N ALA A 105 26.26 5.14 5.14
CA ALA A 105 25.64 4.04 4.42
C ALA A 105 24.11 4.03 4.63
N ALA A 106 23.66 4.12 5.89
CA ALA A 106 22.23 4.15 6.24
C ALA A 106 21.46 5.30 5.57
N ILE A 107 22.10 6.46 5.40
CA ILE A 107 21.50 7.59 4.70
C ILE A 107 21.37 7.32 3.21
N GLY A 108 22.43 6.81 2.57
CA GLY A 108 22.38 6.43 1.17
C GLY A 108 21.29 5.37 0.90
N ASP A 109 21.18 4.39 1.79
CA ASP A 109 20.13 3.37 1.74
C ASP A 109 18.75 4.00 1.90
N LEU A 110 18.52 4.81 2.94
CA LEU A 110 17.22 5.47 3.15
C LEU A 110 16.83 6.39 1.99
N GLN A 111 17.79 7.12 1.41
CA GLN A 111 17.54 7.98 0.25
C GLN A 111 17.04 7.19 -0.96
N GLN A 112 17.63 6.03 -1.23
CA GLN A 112 17.16 5.15 -2.30
C GLN A 112 15.74 4.64 -2.00
N LEU A 113 15.46 4.26 -0.74
CA LEU A 113 14.16 3.72 -0.33
C LEU A 113 13.02 4.74 -0.47
N ILE A 114 13.26 6.02 -0.15
CA ILE A 114 12.24 7.09 -0.23
C ILE A 114 12.21 7.82 -1.59
N GLY A 115 12.87 7.25 -2.61
CA GLY A 115 12.81 7.76 -3.99
C GLY A 115 13.73 8.95 -4.31
N ILE A 116 14.70 9.28 -3.44
CA ILE A 116 15.69 10.31 -3.74
C ILE A 116 16.75 9.71 -4.67
N THR A 117 16.60 9.94 -5.97
CA THR A 117 17.49 9.41 -7.01
C THR A 117 18.77 10.22 -7.21
N ASN A 118 18.85 11.42 -6.65
CA ASN A 118 20.08 12.21 -6.66
C ASN A 118 21.03 11.68 -5.58
N THR A 119 21.92 10.75 -5.95
CA THR A 119 23.05 10.36 -5.09
C THR A 119 23.96 11.56 -4.88
N PHE A 120 23.98 12.09 -3.66
CA PHE A 120 24.95 13.10 -3.24
C PHE A 120 26.35 12.47 -3.24
N ASN A 121 27.38 13.23 -3.62
CA ASN A 121 28.74 12.70 -3.69
C ASN A 121 29.25 12.47 -2.26
N THR A 122 29.49 11.20 -1.92
CA THR A 122 29.86 10.57 -0.62
C THR A 122 31.01 11.18 0.23
N GLY A 123 31.36 12.46 0.12
CA GLY A 123 32.53 13.05 0.79
C GLY A 123 32.29 13.96 2.01
N VAL A 124 31.11 13.92 2.66
CA VAL A 124 30.61 15.17 3.30
C VAL A 124 29.73 15.00 4.54
N GLY A 125 29.84 16.00 5.44
CA GLY A 125 29.24 15.99 6.78
C GLY A 125 27.76 16.36 6.79
N PHE A 126 27.06 15.84 7.78
CA PHE A 126 25.61 15.98 7.90
C PHE A 126 25.20 17.21 8.69
N GLU A 127 24.14 17.85 8.23
CA GLU A 127 23.37 18.76 9.05
C GLU A 127 21.88 18.47 8.84
N GLY A 128 21.33 17.54 9.63
CA GLY A 128 19.88 17.53 9.75
C GLY A 128 19.45 18.86 10.34
N ARG A 129 18.65 19.61 9.58
CA ARG A 129 18.09 20.87 10.05
C ARG A 129 16.58 20.73 10.16
N VAL A 130 16.05 21.06 11.33
CA VAL A 130 14.64 21.46 11.44
C VAL A 130 14.62 22.98 11.27
N SER A 131 14.50 23.45 10.02
CA SER A 131 14.30 24.88 9.78
C SER A 131 12.92 25.28 10.27
N SER A 132 12.86 26.03 11.36
CA SER A 132 11.72 26.91 11.59
C SER A 132 11.87 28.07 10.61
N GLY A 133 11.19 28.03 9.47
CA GLY A 133 11.18 29.16 8.55
C GLY A 133 10.70 30.41 9.28
N SER A 134 11.62 31.34 9.59
CA SER A 134 11.26 32.73 9.87
C SER A 134 11.32 33.47 8.55
N THR A 135 10.32 33.29 7.70
CA THR A 135 10.13 34.27 6.62
C THR A 135 9.61 35.52 7.29
N ASN A 136 10.41 36.60 7.27
CA ASN A 136 9.96 37.95 7.63
C ASN A 136 8.99 38.53 6.58
N GLU A 137 8.19 37.67 5.95
CA GLU A 137 7.09 38.09 5.09
C GLU A 137 5.85 38.19 5.99
N PRO A 138 5.35 39.40 6.30
CA PRO A 138 4.07 39.55 6.97
C PRO A 138 2.99 39.15 5.96
N VAL A 139 2.77 37.85 5.78
CA VAL A 139 1.58 37.35 5.09
C VAL A 139 0.40 37.62 6.01
N THR A 140 -0.23 38.76 5.78
CA THR A 140 -1.45 39.16 6.46
C THR A 140 -2.53 38.18 6.02
N GLY A 141 -2.80 37.15 6.84
CA GLY A 141 -3.83 36.14 6.58
C GLY A 141 -3.39 34.67 6.54
N ALA A 142 -2.14 34.31 6.86
CA ALA A 142 -1.70 32.91 6.89
C ALA A 142 -1.63 32.35 8.34
N PRO A 143 -2.70 31.73 8.86
CA PRO A 143 -2.56 30.90 10.05
C PRO A 143 -1.86 29.60 9.62
N ASN A 144 -0.78 29.24 10.31
CA ASN A 144 -0.10 27.94 10.30
C ASN A 144 1.15 27.84 9.39
N LEU A 145 2.28 28.34 9.89
CA LEU A 145 3.60 27.88 9.45
C LEU A 145 3.74 26.38 9.80
N ARG A 146 3.66 25.49 8.79
CA ARG A 146 3.93 24.06 8.95
C ARG A 146 5.44 23.83 8.89
N ARG A 147 6.00 23.13 9.87
CA ARG A 147 7.41 22.75 9.92
C ARG A 147 7.52 21.33 9.42
N SER A 148 8.36 21.11 8.42
CA SER A 148 8.58 19.79 7.86
C SER A 148 10.05 19.43 8.04
N PRO A 149 10.33 18.21 8.52
CA PRO A 149 11.70 17.73 8.60
C PRO A 149 12.25 17.61 7.18
N PHE A 150 13.49 18.01 6.98
CA PHE A 150 14.21 17.75 5.74
C PHE A 150 15.57 17.18 6.07
N LEU A 151 16.05 16.34 5.16
CA LEU A 151 17.41 15.80 5.20
C LEU A 151 18.25 16.66 4.25
N GLU A 152 19.06 17.55 4.82
CA GLU A 152 20.04 18.34 4.07
C GLU A 152 21.40 17.64 4.16
N ILE A 153 21.94 17.28 3.01
CA ILE A 153 23.32 16.83 2.88
C ILE A 153 24.14 18.03 2.40
N ILE A 154 25.08 18.48 3.23
CA ILE A 154 25.93 19.62 2.91
C ILE A 154 27.19 19.10 2.23
N ASP A 155 27.19 19.12 0.90
CA ASP A 155 28.37 18.78 0.10
C ASP A 155 29.41 19.94 0.10
N TRP A 156 30.21 20.06 1.17
CA TRP A 156 31.69 20.29 1.16
C TRP A 156 32.17 21.22 2.28
N PHE A 157 33.23 20.78 2.97
CA PHE A 157 34.11 21.65 3.77
C PHE A 157 35.47 21.71 3.05
N ASP A 158 35.72 22.81 2.33
CA ASP A 158 37.08 23.19 1.97
C ASP A 158 37.69 23.92 3.19
N PRO A 159 38.61 23.31 3.96
CA PRO A 159 39.19 23.96 5.14
C PRO A 159 40.00 25.22 4.79
N THR A 160 40.26 25.51 3.51
CA THR A 160 41.04 26.65 3.04
C THR A 160 40.21 27.83 2.54
N ARG A 161 38.91 27.62 2.28
CA ARG A 161 37.99 28.66 1.82
C ARG A 161 36.86 28.80 2.83
N ASN A 162 36.91 29.88 3.61
CA ASN A 162 35.86 30.28 4.55
C ASN A 162 34.63 30.85 3.81
N ASP A 163 34.23 30.21 2.72
CA ASP A 163 33.20 30.68 1.79
C ASP A 163 32.21 29.53 1.49
N LEU A 164 30.93 29.81 1.71
CA LEU A 164 29.83 28.85 1.66
C LEU A 164 29.28 28.83 0.22
N VAL A 165 29.81 27.98 -0.64
CA VAL A 165 29.35 27.87 -2.03
C VAL A 165 28.28 26.79 -2.18
N SER A 166 27.06 27.28 -2.42
CA SER A 166 25.81 26.62 -2.83
C SER A 166 25.26 25.48 -1.95
N VAL A 167 24.13 25.82 -1.32
CA VAL A 167 23.18 24.91 -0.67
C VAL A 167 22.09 24.61 -1.69
N SER A 168 21.91 23.34 -2.11
CA SER A 168 20.64 22.92 -2.68
C SER A 168 19.66 22.74 -1.52
N SER A 169 19.01 23.84 -1.13
CA SER A 169 18.05 23.83 -0.03
C SER A 169 16.73 23.25 -0.53
N SER A 170 16.35 22.07 -0.06
CA SER A 170 14.93 21.80 0.17
C SER A 170 14.55 22.60 1.41
N GLY A 171 14.01 23.80 1.17
CA GLY A 171 13.52 24.68 2.23
C GLY A 171 12.30 24.09 2.96
N PRO A 172 11.65 24.86 3.85
CA PRO A 172 10.40 24.44 4.51
C PRO A 172 9.37 24.00 3.46
N GLN A 173 8.37 23.17 3.79
CA GLN A 173 7.22 22.88 2.89
C GLN A 173 6.43 24.16 2.55
N PHE A 174 7.01 25.01 1.71
CA PHE A 174 6.37 26.07 0.95
C PHE A 174 6.22 25.53 -0.46
N ASP A 175 5.00 25.60 -1.00
CA ASP A 175 4.65 25.54 -2.42
C ASP A 175 5.80 25.07 -3.34
N SER A 176 6.14 23.78 -3.28
CA SER A 176 7.34 23.24 -3.93
C SER A 176 7.08 23.01 -5.42
N SER A 177 6.98 24.11 -6.16
CA SER A 177 7.20 24.13 -7.60
C SER A 177 8.68 23.86 -7.96
N SER A 178 9.56 23.67 -6.97
CA SER A 178 10.95 23.24 -7.17
C SER A 178 10.99 21.74 -7.48
N PRO A 179 11.55 21.33 -8.63
CA PRO A 179 11.40 19.98 -9.20
C PRO A 179 12.21 18.86 -8.52
N GLY A 180 12.41 18.91 -7.21
CA GLY A 180 13.26 17.93 -6.51
C GLY A 180 12.89 17.64 -5.05
N SER A 181 11.68 17.95 -4.60
CA SER A 181 11.26 17.65 -3.23
C SER A 181 9.80 17.22 -3.18
N GLY A 182 9.57 16.01 -2.66
CA GLY A 182 8.23 15.48 -2.38
C GLY A 182 7.72 15.88 -1.00
N HIS A 183 6.54 15.35 -0.65
CA HIS A 183 5.88 15.56 0.63
C HIS A 183 6.03 14.33 1.52
N TRP A 184 6.34 14.55 2.80
CA TRP A 184 6.34 13.49 3.81
C TRP A 184 4.91 13.09 4.15
N LEU A 185 4.37 12.16 3.38
CA LEU A 185 3.04 11.58 3.59
C LEU A 185 3.20 10.19 4.19
N VAL A 186 2.31 9.83 5.11
CA VAL A 186 2.37 8.58 5.85
C VAL A 186 0.98 7.96 6.04
N LEU A 187 0.94 6.63 6.07
CA LEU A 187 -0.18 5.81 6.50
C LEU A 187 0.13 5.17 7.87
N ASN A 188 -0.85 5.15 8.79
CA ASN A 188 -0.67 4.66 10.18
C ASN A 188 -0.41 3.14 10.32
N ALA A 189 -0.70 2.43 9.25
CA ALA A 189 -0.48 1.04 8.90
C ALA A 189 -0.92 0.99 7.44
N THR A 190 -0.46 0.08 6.57
CA THR A 190 -1.21 -0.15 5.32
C THR A 190 -2.54 -0.75 5.77
N PRO A 191 -3.64 0.02 5.89
CA PRO A 191 -4.87 -0.55 6.39
C PRO A 191 -5.30 -1.53 5.29
N LEU A 192 -5.80 -2.69 5.70
CA LEU A 192 -6.36 -3.61 4.72
C LEU A 192 -7.40 -2.84 3.91
N GLY A 193 -7.42 -3.09 2.61
CA GLY A 193 -8.28 -2.41 1.65
C GLY A 193 -7.86 -1.01 1.32
N TYR A 194 -6.59 -0.64 1.31
CA TYR A 194 -6.20 0.59 0.62
C TYR A 194 -5.63 0.35 -0.77
N ARG A 195 -5.34 -0.91 -1.09
CA ARG A 195 -4.75 -1.33 -2.35
C ARG A 195 -5.38 -2.65 -2.77
N GLU A 196 -5.40 -2.88 -4.08
CA GLU A 196 -5.87 -4.14 -4.68
C GLU A 196 -5.03 -5.34 -4.20
N ASP A 197 -3.74 -5.15 -3.89
CA ASP A 197 -2.83 -6.20 -3.43
C ASP A 197 -2.95 -6.54 -1.93
N ALA A 198 -3.73 -5.75 -1.18
CA ALA A 198 -3.98 -5.96 0.24
C ALA A 198 -5.47 -5.70 0.58
N PRO A 199 -6.43 -6.39 -0.07
CA PRO A 199 -7.84 -6.10 0.10
C PRO A 199 -8.36 -6.52 1.47
N ILE A 200 -9.48 -5.95 1.91
CA ILE A 200 -10.18 -6.46 3.09
C ILE A 200 -10.89 -7.76 2.71
N LEU A 201 -10.56 -8.85 3.40
CA LEU A 201 -11.16 -10.17 3.19
C LEU A 201 -12.49 -10.30 3.96
N PRO A 202 -13.45 -11.11 3.45
CA PRO A 202 -14.71 -11.34 4.15
C PRO A 202 -14.49 -12.06 5.48
N THR A 203 -15.25 -11.65 6.49
CA THR A 203 -15.24 -12.28 7.82
C THR A 203 -15.86 -13.68 7.80
N THR A 204 -16.90 -13.87 6.98
CA THR A 204 -17.57 -15.17 6.78
C THR A 204 -18.04 -15.33 5.34
N ILE A 205 -18.04 -16.57 4.85
CA ILE A 205 -18.54 -16.93 3.52
C ILE A 205 -19.64 -17.99 3.69
N VAL A 206 -20.82 -17.75 3.11
CA VAL A 206 -21.98 -18.64 3.17
C VAL A 206 -22.59 -18.76 1.78
N GLY A 207 -22.18 -19.78 1.02
CA GLY A 207 -22.59 -19.93 -0.39
C GLY A 207 -22.07 -18.75 -1.24
N PRO A 208 -22.92 -18.09 -2.05
CA PRO A 208 -22.52 -16.93 -2.87
C PRO A 208 -22.31 -15.65 -2.06
N GLN A 209 -22.73 -15.63 -0.78
CA GLN A 209 -22.69 -14.46 0.08
C GLN A 209 -21.40 -14.39 0.90
N LYS A 210 -20.78 -13.21 0.92
CA LYS A 210 -19.58 -12.86 1.66
C LYS A 210 -19.90 -11.71 2.59
N ASN A 211 -19.75 -11.95 3.89
CA ASN A 211 -20.09 -10.96 4.91
C ASN A 211 -18.83 -10.32 5.45
N PHE A 212 -18.85 -9.00 5.54
CA PHE A 212 -17.84 -8.16 6.14
C PHE A 212 -18.44 -7.57 7.41
N ASN A 213 -17.92 -7.95 8.57
CA ASN A 213 -18.49 -7.55 9.86
C ASN A 213 -17.54 -6.59 10.58
N ASN A 214 -18.04 -5.39 10.89
CA ASN A 214 -17.32 -4.35 11.63
C ASN A 214 -15.93 -4.04 11.05
N VAL A 215 -15.92 -3.85 9.74
CA VAL A 215 -14.74 -3.55 8.94
C VAL A 215 -14.60 -2.03 8.75
N ASP A 216 -13.43 -1.55 8.34
CA ASP A 216 -13.21 -0.11 8.15
C ASP A 216 -14.18 0.48 7.11
N GLY A 217 -14.70 1.68 7.35
CA GLY A 217 -15.70 2.36 6.53
C GLY A 217 -15.20 2.91 5.19
N ARG A 218 -14.05 2.42 4.73
CA ARG A 218 -13.49 2.70 3.41
C ARG A 218 -12.49 1.63 3.04
N GLY A 219 -12.46 1.25 1.76
CA GLY A 219 -11.35 0.49 1.21
C GLY A 219 -11.62 -0.23 -0.10
N ALA A 220 -10.58 -0.84 -0.68
CA ALA A 220 -10.60 -1.90 -1.68
C ALA A 220 -11.00 -3.21 -0.99
N TRP A 221 -12.11 -3.78 -1.43
CA TRP A 221 -12.66 -4.99 -0.86
C TRP A 221 -12.34 -6.17 -1.75
N TYR A 222 -12.11 -7.31 -1.11
CA TYR A 222 -11.70 -8.53 -1.76
C TYR A 222 -12.72 -9.01 -2.78
N ASP A 223 -12.20 -9.47 -3.92
CA ASP A 223 -12.92 -10.18 -4.95
C ASP A 223 -12.97 -11.69 -4.70
N PRO A 224 -14.16 -12.29 -4.51
CA PRO A 224 -14.33 -13.73 -4.52
C PRO A 224 -14.95 -14.22 -5.84
N VAL A 225 -14.32 -15.23 -6.47
CA VAL A 225 -14.83 -16.12 -7.54
C VAL A 225 -15.51 -15.41 -8.72
N ALA A 226 -14.94 -15.58 -9.91
CA ALA A 226 -15.44 -15.09 -11.19
C ALA A 226 -17.00 -15.08 -11.31
N SER A 227 -17.61 -13.90 -11.14
CA SER A 227 -19.04 -13.59 -11.37
C SER A 227 -19.20 -12.46 -12.38
N ASP A 228 -20.27 -12.46 -13.18
CA ASP A 228 -20.57 -11.35 -14.11
C ASP A 228 -21.24 -10.14 -13.41
N SER A 229 -21.64 -10.32 -12.15
CA SER A 229 -22.33 -9.32 -11.35
C SER A 229 -22.28 -9.60 -9.85
N TYR A 230 -22.30 -8.53 -9.06
CA TYR A 230 -22.29 -8.56 -7.60
C TYR A 230 -23.32 -7.58 -7.03
N GLU A 231 -24.05 -8.02 -6.00
CA GLU A 231 -24.89 -7.16 -5.18
C GLU A 231 -24.20 -6.85 -3.85
N PHE A 232 -24.20 -5.57 -3.47
CA PHE A 232 -23.66 -5.07 -2.21
C PHE A 232 -24.82 -4.58 -1.34
N VAL A 233 -24.90 -5.04 -0.09
CA VAL A 233 -26.03 -4.76 0.81
C VAL A 233 -25.53 -4.44 2.23
N ILE A 234 -25.91 -3.31 2.79
CA ILE A 234 -25.63 -2.97 4.20
C ILE A 234 -26.37 -3.93 5.14
N THR A 235 -25.70 -4.36 6.21
CA THR A 235 -26.26 -5.33 7.18
C THR A 235 -26.31 -4.83 8.62
N ASP A 236 -25.64 -3.71 8.95
CA ASP A 236 -25.69 -3.12 10.30
C ASP A 236 -26.94 -2.25 10.56
N GLY A 237 -27.64 -1.85 9.50
CA GLY A 237 -28.85 -1.03 9.56
C GLY A 237 -28.61 0.45 9.90
N THR A 238 -27.36 0.90 9.97
CA THR A 238 -27.00 2.29 10.28
C THR A 238 -26.11 2.94 9.24
N SER A 239 -25.29 2.16 8.53
CA SER A 239 -24.38 2.65 7.52
C SER A 239 -25.07 2.77 6.15
N LEU A 240 -24.50 3.56 5.26
CA LEU A 240 -24.92 3.72 3.87
C LEU A 240 -23.70 3.80 2.97
N PHE A 241 -23.81 3.27 1.74
CA PHE A 241 -22.81 3.44 0.70
C PHE A 241 -22.84 4.88 0.18
N THR A 242 -21.70 5.57 0.22
CA THR A 242 -21.57 6.95 -0.24
C THR A 242 -20.90 7.05 -1.59
N ALA A 243 -20.07 6.07 -1.95
CA ALA A 243 -19.44 5.97 -3.25
C ALA A 243 -18.93 4.55 -3.54
N VAL A 244 -18.65 4.29 -4.82
CA VAL A 244 -17.99 3.08 -5.31
C VAL A 244 -16.95 3.46 -6.36
N GLY A 245 -15.74 2.92 -6.22
CA GLY A 245 -14.67 2.98 -7.21
C GLY A 245 -14.54 1.66 -7.96
N LEU A 246 -14.56 1.73 -9.28
CA LEU A 246 -14.39 0.57 -10.15
C LEU A 246 -12.91 0.29 -10.37
N PRO A 247 -12.49 -0.99 -10.50
CA PRO A 247 -11.08 -1.32 -10.70
C PRO A 247 -10.54 -0.69 -11.99
N ALA A 248 -9.36 -0.08 -11.92
CA ALA A 248 -8.71 0.53 -13.07
C ALA A 248 -8.02 -0.51 -13.98
N ASN A 249 -7.58 -1.62 -13.39
CA ASN A 249 -6.84 -2.68 -14.08
C ASN A 249 -7.70 -3.91 -14.35
N SER A 250 -9.00 -3.72 -14.64
CA SER A 250 -9.83 -4.88 -14.96
C SER A 250 -9.32 -5.56 -16.24
N SER A 251 -9.18 -6.88 -16.21
CA SER A 251 -9.00 -7.70 -17.42
C SER A 251 -10.26 -7.76 -18.30
N ASP A 252 -11.26 -6.94 -18.00
CA ASP A 252 -12.47 -6.80 -18.79
C ASP A 252 -12.14 -6.30 -20.20
N SER A 253 -12.78 -6.91 -21.20
CA SER A 253 -12.49 -6.65 -22.60
C SER A 253 -13.06 -5.32 -23.08
N ASP A 254 -14.17 -4.87 -22.50
CA ASP A 254 -14.80 -3.60 -22.85
C ASP A 254 -14.51 -2.47 -21.83
N GLN A 255 -14.04 -2.83 -20.63
CA GLN A 255 -13.76 -1.90 -19.53
C GLN A 255 -14.99 -1.07 -19.11
N MET A 256 -16.20 -1.62 -19.26
CA MET A 256 -17.46 -0.94 -18.94
C MET A 256 -18.24 -1.70 -17.87
N PHE A 257 -18.61 -1.01 -16.80
CA PHE A 257 -19.41 -1.57 -15.71
C PHE A 257 -20.75 -0.88 -15.63
N THR A 258 -21.81 -1.62 -15.27
CA THR A 258 -23.14 -1.04 -15.03
C THR A 258 -23.48 -1.09 -13.55
N LEU A 259 -23.62 0.09 -12.94
CA LEU A 259 -24.14 0.28 -11.59
C LEU A 259 -25.66 0.42 -11.60
N SER A 260 -26.36 -0.26 -10.70
CA SER A 260 -27.80 -0.08 -10.48
C SER A 260 -28.13 -0.03 -8.99
N PHE A 261 -28.98 0.91 -8.60
CA PHE A 261 -29.41 1.16 -7.21
C PHE A 261 -30.81 1.81 -7.22
N ASP A 262 -31.58 1.64 -6.13
CA ASP A 262 -32.86 2.31 -5.89
C ASP A 262 -33.93 2.24 -7.01
N GLY A 263 -33.86 1.25 -7.90
CA GLY A 263 -34.76 1.14 -9.05
C GLY A 263 -34.52 2.19 -10.13
N GLU A 264 -33.43 2.95 -10.04
CA GLU A 264 -32.97 3.85 -11.09
C GLU A 264 -32.46 3.05 -12.30
N PRO A 265 -32.52 3.63 -13.51
CA PRO A 265 -31.88 3.04 -14.68
C PRO A 265 -30.39 2.82 -14.40
N GLY A 266 -29.86 1.66 -14.80
CA GLY A 266 -28.44 1.36 -14.64
C GLY A 266 -27.55 2.41 -15.31
N ILE A 267 -26.50 2.83 -14.63
CA ILE A 267 -25.50 3.78 -15.10
C ILE A 267 -24.28 3.01 -15.56
N THR A 268 -23.86 3.21 -16.81
CA THR A 268 -22.64 2.60 -17.34
C THR A 268 -21.44 3.52 -17.11
N LEU A 269 -20.37 2.97 -16.55
CA LEU A 269 -19.14 3.66 -16.17
C LEU A 269 -17.92 2.94 -16.75
N GLU A 270 -16.86 3.68 -17.05
CA GLU A 270 -15.57 3.11 -17.46
C GLU A 270 -14.81 2.55 -16.24
N ALA A 271 -13.90 1.61 -16.48
CA ALA A 271 -12.94 1.11 -15.49
C ALA A 271 -12.15 2.27 -14.84
N GLY A 272 -11.85 2.14 -13.54
CA GLY A 272 -11.12 3.16 -12.78
C GLY A 272 -11.91 4.43 -12.46
N VAL A 273 -13.19 4.50 -12.84
CA VAL A 273 -14.06 5.64 -12.50
C VAL A 273 -14.67 5.44 -11.12
N ASP A 274 -14.57 6.49 -10.31
CA ASP A 274 -15.29 6.62 -9.06
C ASP A 274 -16.68 7.21 -9.28
N TYR A 275 -17.69 6.59 -8.66
CA TYR A 275 -19.06 7.07 -8.66
C TYR A 275 -19.49 7.42 -7.23
N VAL A 276 -19.85 8.68 -7.02
CA VAL A 276 -20.40 9.17 -5.75
C VAL A 276 -21.92 9.18 -5.87
N PHE A 277 -22.61 8.51 -4.95
CA PHE A 277 -24.06 8.49 -4.94
C PHE A 277 -24.59 9.87 -4.51
N ASP A 278 -25.50 10.46 -5.29
CA ASP A 278 -26.14 11.74 -4.95
C ASP A 278 -26.87 11.68 -3.60
N THR A 279 -27.44 10.52 -3.29
CA THR A 279 -27.99 10.17 -1.98
C THR A 279 -27.35 8.84 -1.57
N PRO A 280 -26.76 8.72 -0.37
CA PRO A 280 -26.19 7.46 0.08
C PRO A 280 -27.23 6.33 0.06
N VAL A 281 -26.84 5.13 -0.40
CA VAL A 281 -27.74 3.99 -0.65
C VAL A 281 -27.46 2.85 0.33
N ASP A 282 -28.47 2.02 0.63
CA ASP A 282 -28.28 0.82 1.48
C ASP A 282 -27.88 -0.43 0.68
N SER A 283 -28.03 -0.39 -0.63
CA SER A 283 -27.72 -1.48 -1.55
C SER A 283 -27.50 -1.00 -2.97
N PHE A 284 -26.65 -1.71 -3.72
CA PHE A 284 -26.47 -1.50 -5.15
C PHE A 284 -25.90 -2.76 -5.83
N THR A 285 -25.99 -2.82 -7.15
CA THR A 285 -25.44 -3.90 -7.98
C THR A 285 -24.39 -3.36 -8.93
N ILE A 286 -23.29 -4.10 -9.10
CA ILE A 286 -22.33 -3.93 -10.20
C ILE A 286 -22.55 -5.10 -11.17
N SER A 287 -22.64 -4.82 -12.47
CA SER A 287 -22.84 -5.82 -13.52
C SER A 287 -22.06 -5.46 -14.78
N GLY A 288 -22.04 -6.37 -15.76
CA GLY A 288 -21.29 -6.19 -17.00
C GLY A 288 -19.82 -6.59 -16.86
N ILE A 289 -19.48 -7.42 -15.88
CA ILE A 289 -18.11 -7.87 -15.67
C ILE A 289 -17.81 -9.00 -16.66
N GLU A 290 -16.97 -8.74 -17.67
CA GLU A 290 -16.50 -9.78 -18.59
C GLU A 290 -15.22 -10.43 -18.08
N LEU A 291 -15.34 -11.67 -17.60
CA LEU A 291 -14.20 -12.43 -17.10
C LEU A 291 -13.49 -13.14 -18.25
N LEU A 292 -12.23 -12.77 -18.49
CA LEU A 292 -11.32 -13.57 -19.31
C LEU A 292 -10.98 -14.87 -18.58
N GLU A 293 -10.68 -15.95 -19.32
CA GLU A 293 -10.42 -17.30 -18.78
C GLU A 293 -9.30 -17.36 -17.70
N ASP A 294 -8.44 -16.34 -17.62
CA ASP A 294 -7.35 -16.19 -16.65
C ASP A 294 -7.46 -14.89 -15.82
N ALA A 295 -8.65 -14.29 -15.73
CA ALA A 295 -8.87 -12.95 -15.19
C ALA A 295 -8.35 -12.74 -13.77
N GLU A 296 -7.68 -11.60 -13.59
CA GLU A 296 -7.22 -11.06 -12.32
C GLU A 296 -8.43 -10.67 -11.44
N THR A 297 -8.18 -10.51 -10.14
CA THR A 297 -9.20 -10.17 -9.13
C THR A 297 -9.90 -8.82 -9.42
N PHE A 298 -11.24 -8.81 -9.43
CA PHE A 298 -12.10 -7.64 -9.50
C PHE A 298 -12.22 -6.93 -8.14
N SER A 299 -11.29 -6.02 -7.83
CA SER A 299 -11.35 -5.27 -6.56
C SER A 299 -12.23 -4.03 -6.70
N ALA A 300 -13.36 -3.98 -6.01
CA ALA A 300 -14.17 -2.76 -5.90
C ALA A 300 -13.72 -1.93 -4.68
N PHE A 301 -13.57 -0.63 -4.86
CA PHE A 301 -13.36 0.30 -3.76
C PHE A 301 -14.71 0.77 -3.22
N LEU A 302 -15.04 0.49 -1.96
CA LEU A 302 -16.32 0.87 -1.36
C LEU A 302 -16.12 1.90 -0.26
N MET A 303 -17.11 2.76 -0.15
CA MET A 303 -17.12 3.89 0.75
C MET A 303 -18.43 4.05 1.46
N PHE A 304 -18.33 4.47 2.72
CA PHE A 304 -19.46 4.51 3.63
C PHE A 304 -19.53 5.86 4.34
N ASP A 305 -20.67 6.14 4.97
CA ASP A 305 -20.89 7.34 5.78
C ASP A 305 -20.44 7.18 7.25
N GLN A 306 -20.08 5.95 7.66
CA GLN A 306 -19.58 5.60 8.98
C GLN A 306 -18.10 5.19 8.94
N GLU A 307 -17.37 5.30 10.05
CA GLU A 307 -15.97 4.85 10.17
C GLU A 307 -15.83 3.32 10.21
N GLN A 308 -16.87 2.61 10.65
CA GLN A 308 -16.95 1.15 10.65
C GLN A 308 -18.30 0.73 10.06
N VAL A 309 -18.29 -0.34 9.27
CA VAL A 309 -19.47 -0.83 8.57
C VAL A 309 -19.59 -2.34 8.65
N SER A 310 -20.82 -2.85 8.54
CA SER A 310 -21.04 -4.25 8.18
C SER A 310 -21.90 -4.36 6.92
N PHE A 311 -21.45 -5.12 5.93
CA PHE A 311 -22.16 -5.32 4.67
C PHE A 311 -21.96 -6.74 4.13
N SER A 312 -22.78 -7.10 3.14
CA SER A 312 -22.68 -8.34 2.38
C SER A 312 -22.38 -8.04 0.92
N MET A 313 -21.56 -8.88 0.31
CA MET A 313 -21.36 -8.98 -1.14
C MET A 313 -21.92 -10.33 -1.60
N ILE A 314 -22.78 -10.33 -2.61
CA ILE A 314 -23.53 -11.51 -3.06
C ILE A 314 -23.30 -11.69 -4.57
N ASP A 315 -22.89 -12.88 -4.99
CA ASP A 315 -22.81 -13.21 -6.41
C ASP A 315 -24.21 -13.43 -6.96
N LEU A 316 -24.57 -12.69 -8.01
CA LEU A 316 -25.88 -12.83 -8.64
C LEU A 316 -25.89 -13.88 -9.77
N SER A 317 -24.72 -14.18 -10.34
CA SER A 317 -24.54 -15.20 -11.36
C SER A 317 -23.36 -16.10 -10.99
N GLU A 318 -23.67 -17.33 -10.57
CA GLU A 318 -22.64 -18.35 -10.58
C GLU A 318 -22.37 -18.66 -12.05
N ILE A 319 -21.22 -18.21 -12.58
CA ILE A 319 -20.69 -18.80 -13.81
C ILE A 319 -20.60 -20.30 -13.50
N PRO A 320 -21.31 -21.17 -14.24
CA PRO A 320 -21.28 -22.59 -13.96
C PRO A 320 -19.81 -23.00 -14.03
N GLU A 321 -19.21 -23.36 -12.88
CA GLU A 321 -17.84 -23.84 -12.87
C GLU A 321 -17.74 -24.87 -13.99
N PRO A 322 -16.76 -24.77 -14.91
CA PRO A 322 -16.66 -25.65 -16.06
C PRO A 322 -16.75 -27.07 -15.54
N ALA A 323 -17.92 -27.70 -15.73
CA ALA A 323 -18.47 -28.63 -14.76
C ALA A 323 -17.35 -29.52 -14.19
N ALA A 324 -17.12 -29.47 -12.88
CA ALA A 324 -16.33 -30.53 -12.23
C ALA A 324 -16.85 -31.92 -12.65
N GLY A 325 -18.13 -32.00 -13.05
CA GLY A 325 -18.76 -33.12 -13.75
C GLY A 325 -18.14 -33.52 -15.09
N LEU A 326 -17.67 -32.60 -15.96
CA LEU A 326 -16.97 -32.93 -17.20
C LEU A 326 -15.59 -33.53 -16.92
N LEU A 327 -14.85 -33.00 -15.94
CA LEU A 327 -13.57 -33.56 -15.48
C LEU A 327 -13.75 -34.93 -14.80
N LEU A 328 -14.83 -35.13 -14.03
CA LEU A 328 -15.20 -36.44 -13.48
C LEU A 328 -15.68 -37.44 -14.54
N LEU A 329 -16.37 -36.98 -15.60
CA LEU A 329 -16.82 -37.84 -16.69
C LEU A 329 -15.67 -38.24 -17.61
N VAL A 330 -14.75 -37.33 -17.92
CA VAL A 330 -13.54 -37.64 -18.70
C VAL A 330 -12.58 -38.48 -17.86
N GLY A 331 -12.32 -38.11 -16.61
CA GLY A 331 -11.49 -38.89 -15.68
C GLY A 331 -12.07 -40.28 -15.39
N GLY A 332 -13.37 -40.35 -15.10
CA GLY A 332 -14.11 -41.60 -14.89
C GLY A 332 -14.18 -42.47 -16.14
N GLY A 333 -14.37 -41.86 -17.31
CA GLY A 333 -14.34 -42.52 -18.62
C GLY A 333 -12.97 -43.15 -18.92
N VAL A 334 -11.88 -42.44 -18.67
CA VAL A 334 -10.51 -42.95 -18.85
C VAL A 334 -10.22 -44.12 -17.88
N ILE A 335 -10.64 -44.02 -16.62
CA ILE A 335 -10.48 -45.10 -15.63
C ILE A 335 -11.31 -46.34 -16.03
N ALA A 336 -12.55 -46.15 -16.49
CA ALA A 336 -13.43 -47.24 -16.93
C ALA A 336 -12.89 -47.96 -18.18
N VAL A 337 -12.37 -47.20 -19.16
CA VAL A 337 -11.72 -47.77 -20.37
C VAL A 337 -10.45 -48.55 -20.00
N ARG A 338 -9.64 -48.04 -19.07
CA ARG A 338 -8.42 -48.72 -18.61
C ARG A 338 -8.74 -50.04 -17.89
N ARG A 339 -9.77 -50.07 -17.03
CA ARG A 339 -10.22 -51.31 -16.36
C ARG A 339 -10.73 -52.37 -17.37
N ARG A 340 -11.46 -51.96 -18.41
CA ARG A 340 -11.93 -52.89 -19.46
C ARG A 340 -10.80 -53.52 -20.28
N ARG A 341 -9.66 -52.84 -20.46
CA ARG A 341 -8.49 -53.41 -21.18
C ARG A 341 -7.74 -54.46 -20.36
N ILE A 342 -7.69 -54.32 -19.03
CA ILE A 342 -7.04 -55.30 -18.15
C ILE A 342 -7.85 -56.60 -18.11
N ALA A 343 -9.18 -56.50 -17.96
CA ALA A 343 -10.06 -57.68 -17.90
C ALA A 343 -10.20 -58.48 -19.21
N ARG A 344 -9.62 -58.02 -20.34
CA ARG A 344 -9.60 -58.75 -21.61
C ARG A 344 -8.25 -59.43 -21.90
N ARG A 345 -7.28 -59.30 -20.98
CA ARG A 345 -5.95 -59.92 -21.11
C ARG A 345 -5.77 -61.19 -20.27
N ASP A 346 -6.78 -61.56 -19.50
CA ASP A 346 -6.90 -62.84 -18.79
C ASP A 346 -7.91 -63.74 -19.53
#